data_AF-A0A3E0DUU9-F1
#
_entry.id   AF-A0A3E0DUU9-F1
#
_cell.length_a   1.000
_cell.length_b   1.000
_cell.length_c   1.000
_cell.angle_alpha   90.00
_cell.angle_beta   90.00
_cell.angle_gamma   90.00
#
_symmetry.space_group_name_H-M   'P 1'
#
loop_
_entity.id
_entity.type
_entity.pdbx_description
1 polymer ?
#
loop_
_entity_poly.entity_id
_entity_poly.type
_entity_poly.pdbx_seq_one_letter_code
_entity_poly.pdbx_strand_id
1 'polypeptide(L)' 'MEITIKIDRRSEQAKAFYEYLKTLPFIEIEEVRYNKNTEEAIKEVKSGKATKISLEDFRKQLFS' A
#
# COMPACT_ATOMS: atom_id res chain seq x y z
N MET A 1 -13.59 14.34 -19.59
CA MET A 1 -13.07 15.13 -18.47
C MET A 1 -12.59 14.13 -17.43
N GLU A 2 -11.33 14.19 -17.05
CA GLU A 2 -10.71 13.26 -16.11
C GLU A 2 -10.51 13.97 -14.76
N ILE A 3 -10.72 13.25 -13.65
CA ILE A 3 -10.60 13.80 -12.30
C ILE A 3 -9.75 12.83 -11.46
N THR A 4 -8.64 13.32 -10.92
CA THR A 4 -7.81 12.56 -9.97
C THR A 4 -8.20 12.92 -8.53
N ILE A 5 -8.54 11.91 -7.72
CA ILE A 5 -8.91 12.09 -6.31
C ILE A 5 -7.87 11.39 -5.43
N LYS A 6 -7.27 12.13 -4.49
CA LYS A 6 -6.39 11.55 -3.46
C LYS A 6 -7.22 11.19 -2.23
N ILE A 7 -7.24 9.92 -1.86
CA ILE A 7 -8.03 9.41 -0.72
C ILE A 7 -7.09 8.91 0.38
N ASP A 8 -7.14 9.55 1.56
CA ASP A 8 -6.48 9.04 2.76
C ASP A 8 -7.35 7.97 3.46
N ARG A 9 -6.99 6.69 3.27
CA ARG A 9 -7.75 5.54 3.78
C ARG A 9 -7.62 5.34 5.31
N ARG A 10 -6.99 6.26 6.05
CA ARG A 10 -6.94 6.23 7.52
C ARG A 10 -8.28 6.61 8.16
N SER A 11 -9.11 7.39 7.48
CA SER A 11 -10.46 7.75 7.94
C SER A 11 -11.49 6.69 7.56
N GLU A 12 -12.44 6.40 8.45
CA GLU A 12 -13.55 5.46 8.16
C GLU A 12 -14.45 5.95 7.02
N GLN A 13 -14.71 7.26 6.95
CA GLN A 13 -15.48 7.89 5.88
C GLN A 13 -14.77 7.73 4.53
N ALA A 14 -13.45 7.90 4.51
CA ALA A 14 -12.64 7.72 3.30
C ALA A 14 -12.62 6.26 2.81
N LYS A 15 -12.65 5.28 3.72
CA LYS A 15 -12.78 3.86 3.35
C LYS A 15 -14.13 3.58 2.71
N ALA A 16 -15.22 4.05 3.31
CA ALA A 16 -16.57 3.88 2.76
C ALA A 16 -16.70 4.53 1.37
N PHE A 17 -16.16 5.74 1.20
CA PHE A 17 -16.11 6.41 -0.10
C PHE A 17 -15.31 5.61 -1.13
N TYR A 18 -14.14 5.09 -0.75
CA TYR A 18 -13.32 4.26 -1.63
C TYR A 18 -14.03 2.97 -2.07
N GLU A 19 -14.70 2.26 -1.16
CA GLU A 19 -15.47 1.06 -1.52
C GLU A 19 -16.67 1.40 -2.43
N TYR A 20 -17.33 2.54 -2.23
CA TYR A 20 -18.37 3.02 -3.14
C TYR A 20 -17.82 3.26 -4.55
N LEU A 21 -16.66 3.92 -4.69
CA LEU A 21 -16.05 4.19 -5.99
C LEU A 21 -15.73 2.90 -6.76
N LYS A 22 -15.37 1.80 -6.08
CA LYS A 22 -15.16 0.49 -6.73
C LYS A 22 -16.40 -0.07 -7.41
N THR A 23 -17.60 0.33 -6.99
CA THR A 23 -18.86 -0.19 -7.55
C THR A 23 -19.25 0.48 -8.86
N LEU A 24 -18.60 1.60 -9.22
CA LEU A 24 -18.94 2.38 -10.38
C LEU A 24 -18.19 1.85 -11.63
N PRO A 25 -18.89 1.56 -12.73
CA PRO A 25 -18.31 0.86 -13.89
C PRO A 25 -17.36 1.73 -14.75
N PHE A 26 -17.29 3.03 -14.47
CA PHE A 26 -16.49 4.01 -15.20
C PHE A 26 -15.28 4.52 -14.40
N ILE A 27 -15.05 3.96 -13.21
CA ILE A 27 -13.92 4.34 -12.36
C ILE A 27 -12.79 3.35 -12.56
N GLU A 28 -11.63 3.88 -12.93
CA GLU A 28 -10.38 3.14 -12.94
C GLU A 28 -9.60 3.48 -11.66
N ILE A 29 -9.29 2.45 -10.86
CA ILE A 29 -8.50 2.61 -9.64
C ILE A 29 -7.10 2.08 -9.94
N GLU A 30 -6.15 3.01 -10.06
CA GLU A 30 -4.73 2.67 -10.10
C GLU A 30 -4.28 2.25 -8.69
N GLU A 31 -4.47 0.97 -8.37
CA GLU A 31 -3.78 0.38 -7.22
C GLU A 31 -2.29 0.22 -7.55
N VAL A 32 -1.44 0.61 -6.60
CA VAL A 32 -0.01 0.30 -6.67
C VAL A 32 0.13 -1.22 -6.56
N ARG A 33 0.21 -1.91 -7.70
CA ARG A 33 0.51 -3.34 -7.74
C ARG A 33 1.99 -3.53 -7.46
N TYR A 34 2.28 -4.08 -6.29
CA TYR A 34 3.62 -4.52 -5.97
C TYR A 34 3.90 -5.84 -6.70
N ASN A 35 5.17 -6.14 -6.98
CA ASN A 35 5.52 -7.49 -7.46
C ASN A 35 5.25 -8.51 -6.34
N LYS A 36 5.12 -9.80 -6.71
CA LYS A 36 4.79 -10.88 -5.77
C LYS A 36 5.69 -10.92 -4.53
N ASN A 37 7.00 -10.73 -4.71
CA ASN A 37 7.99 -10.76 -3.63
C ASN A 37 7.76 -9.61 -2.64
N THR A 38 7.44 -8.42 -3.14
CA THR A 38 7.15 -7.25 -2.31
C THR A 38 5.82 -7.41 -1.56
N GLU A 39 4.80 -8.00 -2.18
CA GLU A 39 3.54 -8.31 -1.48
C GLU A 39 3.72 -9.31 -0.34
N GLU A 40 4.50 -10.37 -0.57
CA GLU A 40 4.85 -11.38 0.44
C GLU A 40 5.61 -10.73 1.59
N ALA A 41 6.62 -9.90 1.30
CA ALA A 41 7.38 -9.16 2.32
C ALA A 41 6.47 -8.24 3.16
N ILE A 42 5.53 -7.52 2.54
CA ILE A 42 4.55 -6.68 3.26
C ILE A 42 3.66 -7.52 4.18
N LYS A 43 3.20 -8.69 3.71
CA LYS A 43 2.38 -9.61 4.52
C LYS A 43 3.16 -10.14 5.72
N GLU A 44 4.42 -10.53 5.52
CA GLU A 44 5.29 -11.00 6.61
C GLU A 44 5.51 -9.93 7.68
N VAL A 45 5.80 -8.70 7.26
CA VAL A 45 5.93 -7.55 8.18
C VAL A 45 4.64 -7.31 8.96
N LYS A 46 3.48 -7.28 8.28
CA LYS A 46 2.17 -7.12 8.94
C LYS A 46 1.83 -8.25 9.90
N SER A 47 2.31 -9.48 9.61
CA SER A 47 2.12 -10.64 10.48
C SER A 47 3.08 -10.69 11.69
N GLY A 48 3.97 -9.70 11.83
CA GLY A 48 4.93 -9.62 12.94
C GLY A 48 6.11 -10.58 12.82
N LYS A 49 6.31 -11.22 11.66
CA LYS A 49 7.44 -12.13 11.41
C LYS A 49 8.74 -11.40 11.02
N ALA A 50 8.69 -10.09 10.84
CA ALA A 50 9.83 -9.29 10.46
C ALA A 50 10.61 -8.77 11.69
N THR A 51 11.94 -8.80 11.58
CA THR A 51 12.83 -8.21 12.59
C THR A 51 12.90 -6.70 12.39
N LYS A 52 12.66 -5.94 13.45
CA LYS A 52 12.83 -4.48 13.41
C LYS A 52 14.33 -4.16 13.42
N ILE A 53 14.81 -3.50 12.37
CA ILE A 53 16.19 -3.02 12.26
C ILE A 53 16.22 -1.49 12.08
N SER A 54 17.35 -0.86 12.38
CA SER A 54 17.57 0.56 12.12
C SER A 54 17.76 0.84 10.63
N LEU A 55 17.59 2.10 10.21
CA LEU A 55 17.84 2.50 8.83
C LEU A 55 19.33 2.38 8.49
N GLU A 56 20.21 2.70 9.44
CA GLU A 56 21.66 2.57 9.30
C GLU A 56 22.06 1.11 9.05
N ASP A 57 21.50 0.17 9.80
CA ASP A 57 21.82 -1.26 9.67
C ASP A 57 21.27 -1.85 8.38
N PHE A 58 20.07 -1.43 7.96
CA PHE A 58 19.53 -1.82 6.66
C PHE A 58 20.41 -1.36 5.50
N ARG A 59 20.89 -0.10 5.55
CA ARG A 59 21.80 0.45 4.53
C ARG A 59 23.10 -0.35 4.44
N LYS A 60 23.68 -0.77 5.57
CA LYS A 60 24.89 -1.61 5.57
C LYS A 60 24.66 -2.94 4.86
N GLN A 61 23.48 -3.54 4.96
CA GLN A 61 23.16 -4.81 4.29
C GLN A 61 23.05 -4.69 2.76
N LEU A 62 22.65 -3.52 2.25
CA LEU A 62 22.44 -3.30 0.82
C LEU A 62 23.71 -2.91 0.06
N PHE A 63 24.65 -2.23 0.72
CA PHE A 63 25.85 -1.65 0.11
C PHE A 63 27.15 -2.31 0.61
N SER A 64 27.05 -3.49 1.21
CA SER A 64 28.20 -4.32 1.61
C SER A 64 28.76 -5.14 0.46
#